data_AF-A0A5C7MEA4-F1
#
_entry.id   AF-A0A5C7MEA4-F1
#
_cell.length_a   1.000
_cell.length_b   1.000
_cell.length_c   1.000
_cell.angle_alpha   90.00
_cell.angle_beta   90.00
_cell.angle_gamma   90.00
#
_symmetry.space_group_name_H-M   'P 1'
#
loop_
_entity.id
_entity.type
_entity.pdbx_description
1 polymer ?
#
loop_
_entity_poly.entity_id
_entity_poly.type
_entity_poly.pdbx_seq_one_letter_code
_entity_poly.pdbx_strand_id
1 'polypeptide(L)'
;MIGDRWQLGELLAVEWNDEMAQRFPNADHTGCRQECVHDGTQWQPYDPPRCHDWHCNRCGGRTNSYGHHDCPDRPAHQEGRA
;
A
#
# COMPACT_ATOMS: atom_id res chain seq x y z
N MET A 1 -1.62 -0.05 -34.11
CA MET A 1 -0.96 -0.06 -32.79
C MET A 1 -1.90 0.64 -31.83
N ILE A 2 -2.76 -0.13 -31.15
CA ILE A 2 -3.64 0.39 -30.10
C ILE A 2 -2.69 0.70 -28.96
N GLY A 3 -2.51 1.99 -28.66
CA GLY A 3 -1.69 2.41 -27.54
C GLY A 3 -2.35 1.95 -26.27
N ASP A 4 -1.80 0.92 -25.64
CA ASP A 4 -2.13 0.49 -24.29
C ASP A 4 -1.80 1.63 -23.33
N ARG A 5 -2.71 2.61 -23.24
CA ARG A 5 -2.80 3.51 -22.10
C ARG A 5 -3.22 2.64 -20.93
N TRP A 6 -2.23 2.06 -20.26
CA TRP A 6 -2.38 1.60 -18.89
C TRP A 6 -2.85 2.83 -18.09
N GLN A 7 -4.16 2.96 -17.90
CA GLN A 7 -4.68 3.82 -16.86
C GLN A 7 -4.18 3.17 -15.59
N LEU A 8 -3.15 3.76 -14.96
CA LEU A 8 -2.78 3.41 -13.60
C LEU A 8 -4.07 3.43 -12.79
N GLY A 9 -4.58 2.26 -12.43
CA GLY A 9 -5.77 2.15 -11.60
C GLY A 9 -5.55 3.01 -10.38
N GLU A 10 -6.49 3.92 -10.12
CA GLU A 10 -6.34 5.03 -9.17
C GLU A 10 -5.94 4.61 -7.74
N LEU A 11 -6.11 3.32 -7.43
CA LEU A 11 -5.70 2.64 -6.22
C LEU A 11 -4.77 1.48 -6.59
N LEU A 12 -3.47 1.71 -6.51
CA LEU A 12 -2.50 0.64 -6.64
C LEU A 12 -2.30 -0.03 -5.29
N ALA A 13 -2.41 -1.35 -5.31
CA ALA A 13 -1.86 -2.21 -4.28
C ALA A 13 -0.35 -2.26 -4.50
N VAL A 14 0.43 -1.74 -3.55
CA VAL A 14 1.91 -1.77 -3.59
C VAL A 14 2.46 -2.42 -2.32
N GLU A 15 3.62 -3.08 -2.41
CA GLU A 15 4.36 -3.49 -1.21
C GLU A 15 4.78 -2.25 -0.41
N TRP A 16 4.88 -2.38 0.91
CA TRP A 16 5.28 -1.25 1.75
C TRP A 16 6.75 -0.90 1.53
N ASN A 17 7.03 0.37 1.24
CA ASN A 17 8.37 0.88 0.94
C ASN A 17 8.66 2.18 1.73
N ASP A 18 9.89 2.70 1.58
CA ASP A 18 10.33 3.90 2.30
C ASP A 18 9.48 5.15 2.00
N GLU A 19 9.00 5.30 0.76
CA GLU A 19 8.12 6.40 0.36
C GLU A 19 6.77 6.32 1.08
N MET A 20 6.20 5.11 1.20
CA MET A 20 4.99 4.88 1.99
C MET A 20 5.22 5.11 3.48
N ALA A 21 6.34 4.66 4.04
CA ALA A 21 6.68 4.89 5.44
C ALA A 21 6.79 6.39 5.77
N GLN A 22 7.33 7.20 4.85
CA GLN A 22 7.38 8.65 4.99
C GLN A 22 6.00 9.31 4.91
N ARG A 23 5.11 8.81 4.04
CA ARG A 23 3.76 9.36 3.85
C ARG A 23 2.79 8.98 4.97
N PHE A 24 2.92 7.76 5.49
CA PHE A 24 2.02 7.18 6.49
C PHE A 24 2.80 6.72 7.73
N PRO A 25 3.49 7.63 8.45
CA PRO A 25 4.37 7.25 9.56
C PRO A 25 3.63 6.64 10.76
N ASN A 26 2.31 6.76 10.82
CA ASN A 26 1.46 6.23 11.88
C ASN A 26 0.61 5.03 11.43
N ALA A 27 0.94 4.40 10.30
CA ALA A 27 0.20 3.23 9.83
C ALA A 27 0.38 2.05 10.79
N ASP A 28 -0.72 1.33 11.05
CA ASP A 28 -0.71 0.13 11.88
C ASP A 28 -0.33 -1.10 11.05
N HIS A 29 0.75 -1.77 11.45
CA HIS A 29 1.28 -2.96 10.81
C HIS A 29 1.14 -4.24 11.65
N THR A 30 0.39 -4.22 12.76
CA THR A 30 0.20 -5.39 13.63
C THR A 30 -0.40 -6.61 12.91
N GLY A 31 -1.22 -6.37 11.88
CA GLY A 31 -1.81 -7.43 11.06
C GLY A 31 -0.98 -7.84 9.84
N CYS A 32 0.14 -7.18 9.56
CA CYS A 32 0.93 -7.39 8.35
C CYS A 32 2.00 -8.47 8.57
N ARG A 33 2.26 -9.26 7.54
CA ARG A 33 3.49 -10.07 7.47
C ARG A 33 4.65 -9.15 7.10
N GLN A 34 5.49 -8.84 8.09
CA GLN A 34 6.67 -7.98 7.91
C GLN A 34 7.95 -8.79 7.72
N GLU A 35 8.89 -8.22 6.96
CA GLU A 35 10.27 -8.68 6.92
C GLU A 35 10.94 -8.39 8.27
N CYS A 36 11.65 -9.38 8.80
CA CYS A 36 12.46 -9.25 10.00
C CYS A 36 13.93 -9.45 9.68
N VAL A 37 14.80 -8.70 10.35
CA VAL A 37 16.25 -8.85 10.31
C VAL A 37 16.72 -9.48 11.61
N HIS A 38 17.72 -10.37 11.53
CA HIS A 38 18.39 -10.92 12.70
C HIS A 38 19.68 -10.16 12.97
N ASP A 39 19.80 -9.52 14.14
CA ASP A 39 20.99 -8.71 14.51
C ASP A 39 22.13 -9.53 15.13
N GLY A 40 21.97 -10.85 15.20
CA GLY A 40 22.90 -11.78 15.87
C GLY A 40 22.45 -12.19 17.27
N THR A 41 21.49 -11.49 17.86
CA THR A 41 20.92 -11.80 19.18
C THR A 41 19.43 -12.11 19.10
N GLN A 42 18.68 -11.35 18.31
CA GLN A 42 17.24 -11.52 18.16
C GLN A 42 16.74 -11.11 16.77
N TRP A 43 15.57 -11.63 16.41
CA TRP A 43 14.81 -11.15 15.25
C TRP A 43 14.13 -9.84 15.62
N GLN A 44 14.31 -8.82 14.78
CA GLN A 44 13.66 -7.52 14.90
C GLN A 44 12.96 -7.17 13.58
N PRO A 45 11.79 -6.50 13.60
CA PRO A 45 11.20 -5.96 12.37
C PRO A 45 12.15 -5.00 11.66
N TYR A 46 12.09 -4.96 10.34
CA TYR A 46 12.82 -3.94 9.56
C TYR A 46 12.22 -2.55 9.85
N ASP A 47 13.06 -1.52 9.98
CA ASP A 47 12.64 -0.11 10.16
C ASP A 47 13.30 0.77 9.08
N PRO A 48 12.55 1.44 8.19
CA PRO A 48 11.08 1.48 8.12
C PRO A 48 10.45 0.11 7.81
N PRO A 49 9.19 -0.15 8.22
CA PRO A 49 8.54 -1.44 7.99
C PRO A 49 8.66 -1.91 6.54
N ARG A 50 8.87 -3.21 6.31
CA ARG A 50 8.77 -3.83 4.98
C ARG A 50 7.72 -4.91 5.04
N CYS A 51 6.58 -4.68 4.39
CA CYS A 51 5.45 -5.62 4.41
C CYS A 51 5.43 -6.45 3.14
N HIS A 52 5.22 -7.76 3.30
CA HIS A 52 4.90 -8.68 2.20
C HIS A 52 3.42 -8.63 1.81
N ASP A 53 2.58 -8.03 2.65
CA ASP A 53 1.21 -7.69 2.29
C ASP A 53 1.17 -6.45 1.39
N TRP A 54 0.10 -6.33 0.62
CA TRP A 54 -0.11 -5.16 -0.23
C TRP A 54 -0.86 -4.06 0.51
N HIS A 55 -0.53 -2.81 0.18
CA HIS A 55 -1.10 -1.62 0.78
C HIS A 55 -1.58 -0.64 -0.29
N CYS A 56 -2.62 0.11 0.03
CA CYS A 56 -3.09 1.19 -0.80
C CYS A 56 -2.07 2.33 -0.78
N ASN A 57 -1.57 2.71 -1.95
CA ASN A 57 -0.60 3.80 -2.11
C ASN A 57 -1.15 5.20 -1.74
N ARG A 58 -2.45 5.35 -1.45
CA ARG A 58 -3.09 6.63 -1.06
C ARG A 58 -3.34 6.81 0.44
N CYS A 59 -3.78 5.76 1.13
CA CYS A 59 -4.13 5.85 2.55
C CYS A 59 -3.27 4.95 3.47
N GLY A 60 -2.39 4.12 2.89
CA GLY A 60 -1.60 3.14 3.66
C GLY A 60 -2.38 1.91 4.13
N GLY A 61 -3.70 1.88 3.95
CA GLY A 61 -4.54 0.76 4.36
C GLY A 61 -4.16 -0.54 3.66
N ARG A 62 -4.14 -1.65 4.41
CA ARG A 62 -3.89 -2.99 3.84
C ARG A 62 -4.98 -3.33 2.81
N THR A 63 -4.56 -3.84 1.66
CA THR A 63 -5.44 -4.28 0.58
C THR A 63 -4.94 -5.60 0.03
N ASN A 64 -5.84 -6.52 -0.33
CA ASN A 64 -5.45 -7.82 -0.89
C ASN A 64 -5.52 -7.84 -2.43
N SER A 65 -5.98 -6.75 -3.05
CA SER A 65 -6.13 -6.62 -4.50
C SER A 65 -6.27 -5.16 -4.93
N TYR A 66 -6.15 -4.92 -6.24
CA TYR A 66 -6.35 -3.59 -6.84
C TYR A 66 -7.82 -3.15 -6.71
N GLY A 67 -8.06 -1.95 -6.16
CA GLY A 67 -9.37 -1.29 -6.20
C GLY A 67 -10.49 -1.87 -5.31
N HIS A 68 -10.23 -2.92 -4.51
CA HIS A 68 -11.22 -3.54 -3.62
C HIS A 68 -11.18 -3.04 -2.15
N HIS A 69 -10.36 -2.02 -1.85
CA HIS A 69 -10.32 -1.38 -0.54
C HIS A 69 -11.16 -0.09 -0.54
N ASP A 70 -11.95 0.11 0.51
CA ASP A 70 -12.66 1.37 0.80
C ASP A 70 -11.66 2.44 1.27
N CYS A 71 -10.87 2.95 0.32
CA CYS A 71 -9.89 3.99 0.59
C CYS A 71 -10.64 5.31 0.94
N PRO A 72 -10.42 5.90 2.13
CA PRO A 72 -11.08 7.14 2.52
C PRO A 72 -10.67 8.33 1.64
N ASP A 73 -9.48 8.26 1.05
CA ASP A 73 -8.95 9.27 0.11
C ASP A 73 -9.31 8.94 -1.35
N ARG A 74 -10.20 7.96 -1.58
CA ARG A 74 -10.79 7.73 -2.89
C ARG A 74 -11.79 8.86 -3.16
N PRO A 75 -11.57 9.68 -4.19
CA PRO A 75 -12.60 10.63 -4.58
C PRO A 75 -13.88 9.85 -4.92
N ALA A 76 -15.04 10.40 -4.54
CA ALA A 76 -16.31 9.82 -4.91
C ALA A 76 -16.30 9.54 -6.42
N HIS A 77 -16.62 8.30 -6.80
CA HIS A 77 -16.74 7.92 -8.20
C HIS A 77 -17.67 8.96 -8.85
N GLN A 78 -17.16 9.76 -9.78
CA GLN A 78 -18.02 10.64 -10.56
C GLN A 78 -18.82 9.74 -11.50
N GLU A 79 -19.84 9.06 -10.98
CA GLU A 79 -20.91 8.52 -11.81
C GLU A 79 -21.64 9.72 -12.41
N GLY A 80 -21.32 9.99 -13.68
CA GLY A 80 -22.06 10.93 -14.49
C GLY A 80 -21.21 12.08 -15.03
N ARG A 81 -20.73 11.89 -16.26
CA ARG A 81 -20.71 13.00 -17.21
C ARG A 81 -21.25 12.52 -18.56
N ALA A 82 -22.56 12.77 -18.71
CA ALA A 82 -23.39 12.86 -19.92
C ALA A 82 -23.38 11.69 -20.92
#